data_AF-T1BVE4-F1
#
_entry.id   AF-T1BVE4-F1
#
_cell.length_a   1.000
_cell.length_b   1.000
_cell.length_c   1.000
_cell.angle_alpha   90.00
_cell.angle_beta   90.00
_cell.angle_gamma   90.00
#
_symmetry.space_group_name_H-M   'P 1'
#
loop_
_entity.id
_entity.type
_entity.pdbx_description
1 polymer ?
#
loop_
_entity_poly.entity_id
_entity_poly.type
_entity_poly.pdbx_seq_one_letter_code
_entity_poly.pdbx_strand_id
1 'polypeptide(L)'
;MGLAQLHQLRGRVGRGAAASTCVLLYRAPLSHLARQRLQVMRRTNDGFEIARRDLELRGPGELLGTRQTGLAQMRVADLMRDADLLPRVQAAAEVLLARYPDTIAALSARWIAGGEQYGRVG
;
A
#
# COMPACT_ATOMS: atom_id res chain seq x y z
N MET A 1 10.99 5.85 9.13
CA MET A 1 11.21 6.30 7.73
C MET A 1 10.77 5.22 6.77
N GLY A 2 10.06 5.59 5.69
CA GLY A 2 9.64 4.68 4.60
C GLY A 2 10.72 4.52 3.53
N LEU A 3 10.58 3.54 2.63
CA LEU A 3 11.57 3.28 1.58
C LEU A 3 11.74 4.46 0.62
N ALA A 4 10.65 5.14 0.25
CA ALA A 4 10.70 6.34 -0.59
C ALA A 4 11.60 7.45 -0.01
N GLN A 5 11.54 7.66 1.31
CA GLN A 5 12.35 8.68 1.98
C GLN A 5 13.83 8.30 1.99
N LEU A 6 14.16 7.03 2.22
CA LEU A 6 15.54 6.53 2.13
C LEU A 6 16.08 6.65 0.70
N HIS A 7 15.25 6.37 -0.30
CA HIS A 7 15.60 6.53 -1.72
C HIS A 7 15.88 7.99 -2.08
N GLN A 8 15.04 8.92 -1.65
CA GLN A 8 15.26 10.35 -1.88
C GLN A 8 16.56 10.84 -1.24
N LEU A 9 16.89 10.40 -0.01
CA LEU A 9 18.15 10.76 0.63
C LEU A 9 19.36 10.21 -0.13
N ARG A 10 19.29 8.97 -0.62
CA ARG A 10 20.34 8.38 -1.47
C ARG A 10 20.53 9.17 -2.77
N GLY A 11 19.45 9.62 -3.41
CA GLY A 11 19.49 10.42 -4.65
C GLY A 11 20.00 11.86 -4.48
N ARG A 12 20.27 12.30 -3.25
CA ARG A 12 20.97 13.56 -2.97
C ARG A 12 22.49 13.42 -3.00
N VAL A 13 23.01 12.19 -3.08
CA VAL A 13 24.44 11.90 -3.20
C VAL A 13 24.77 11.54 -4.66
N GLY A 14 25.94 11.92 -5.19
CA GLY A 14 26.38 11.50 -6.53
C GLY A 14 25.81 12.28 -7.72
N ARG A 15 25.53 13.58 -7.56
CA ARG A 15 25.11 14.46 -8.68
C ARG A 15 26.26 15.03 -9.52
N GLY A 16 27.51 14.68 -9.20
CA GLY A 16 28.70 15.10 -9.94
C GLY A 16 29.34 13.94 -10.71
N ALA A 17 30.41 14.24 -11.46
CA ALA A 17 31.13 13.24 -12.25
C ALA A 17 31.90 12.20 -11.40
N ALA A 18 32.08 12.46 -10.10
CA ALA A 18 32.77 11.57 -9.19
C ALA A 18 31.84 10.47 -8.65
N ALA A 19 32.33 9.23 -8.62
CA ALA A 19 31.65 8.12 -7.98
C ALA A 19 31.35 8.46 -6.51
N SER A 20 30.12 8.18 -6.08
CA SER A 20 29.65 8.47 -4.73
C SER A 20 29.12 7.22 -4.05
N THR A 21 29.33 7.13 -2.75
CA THR A 21 28.94 5.98 -1.94
C THR A 21 27.92 6.40 -0.90
N CYS A 22 26.84 5.62 -0.77
CA CYS A 22 25.84 5.79 0.28
C CYS A 22 26.02 4.69 1.33
N VAL A 23 26.40 5.07 2.55
CA VAL A 23 26.58 4.14 3.67
C VAL A 23 25.31 4.16 4.54
N LEU A 24 24.72 2.98 4.77
CA LEU A 24 23.53 2.82 5.61
C LEU A 24 23.95 2.32 6.99
N LEU A 25 24.00 3.23 7.97
CA LEU A 25 24.27 2.89 9.36
C LEU A 25 22.96 2.55 10.09
N TYR A 26 23.01 1.53 10.94
CA TYR A 26 21.88 1.14 11.78
C TYR A 26 22.35 0.65 13.15
N ARG A 27 21.46 0.72 14.14
CA ARG A 27 21.67 0.17 15.48
C ARG A 27 20.83 -1.10 15.65
N ALA A 28 21.45 -2.15 16.16
CA ALA A 28 20.75 -3.38 16.51
C ALA A 28 19.94 -3.21 17.82
N PRO A 29 18.83 -3.96 18.00
CA PRO A 29 18.26 -4.92 17.05
C PRO A 29 17.34 -4.25 16.03
N LEU A 30 17.44 -4.68 14.77
CA LEU A 30 16.52 -4.26 13.72
C LEU A 30 15.24 -5.11 13.76
N SER A 31 14.08 -4.43 13.67
CA SER A 31 12.82 -5.10 13.38
C SER A 31 12.87 -5.78 12.01
N HIS A 32 12.02 -6.79 11.80
CA HIS A 32 11.93 -7.50 10.52
C HIS A 32 11.68 -6.53 9.34
N LEU A 33 10.72 -5.62 9.51
CA LEU A 33 10.40 -4.59 8.52
C LEU A 33 11.58 -3.66 8.23
N ALA A 34 12.33 -3.26 9.26
CA ALA A 34 13.51 -2.41 9.07
C ALA A 34 14.63 -3.15 8.31
N ARG A 35 14.83 -4.45 8.56
CA ARG A 35 15.77 -5.28 7.77
C ARG A 35 15.36 -5.37 6.31
N GLN A 36 14.07 -5.62 6.04
CA GLN A 36 13.57 -5.70 4.67
C GLN A 36 13.76 -4.37 3.92
N ARG A 37 13.47 -3.23 4.55
CA ARG A 37 13.70 -1.91 3.95
C ARG A 37 15.17 -1.68 3.59
N LEU A 38 16.09 -1.99 4.51
CA LEU A 38 17.54 -1.88 4.24
C LEU A 38 17.99 -2.81 3.12
N GLN A 39 17.44 -4.02 3.04
CA GLN A 39 17.76 -4.99 2.00
C GLN A 39 17.30 -4.53 0.61
N VAL A 40 16.11 -3.94 0.50
CA VAL A 40 15.62 -3.34 -0.75
C VAL A 40 16.55 -2.19 -1.18
N MET A 41 16.91 -1.30 -0.26
CA MET A 41 17.83 -0.18 -0.53
C MET A 41 19.22 -0.64 -1.00
N ARG A 42 19.69 -1.81 -0.55
CA ARG A 42 20.97 -2.39 -0.97
C ARG A 42 20.88 -3.08 -2.34
N ARG A 43 19.75 -3.69 -2.67
CA ARG A 43 19.60 -4.53 -3.87
C ARG A 43 19.35 -3.76 -5.16
N THR A 44 18.69 -2.60 -5.08
CA THR A 44 18.30 -1.85 -6.28
C THR A 44 18.41 -0.34 -6.11
N ASN A 45 18.73 0.31 -7.23
CA ASN A 45 18.71 1.75 -7.38
C ASN A 45 17.49 2.27 -8.15
N ASP A 46 16.70 1.39 -8.76
CA ASP A 46 15.51 1.74 -9.53
C ASP A 46 14.38 2.24 -8.62
N GLY A 47 13.93 3.47 -8.88
CA GLY A 47 12.86 4.11 -8.13
C GLY A 47 11.50 3.41 -8.26
N PHE A 48 11.21 2.79 -9.41
CA PHE A 48 9.96 2.07 -9.64
C PHE A 48 9.91 0.77 -8.83
N GLU A 49 10.98 -0.03 -8.87
CA GLU A 49 11.07 -1.25 -8.07
C GLU A 49 11.02 -0.92 -6.58
N ILE A 50 11.66 0.17 -6.13
CA ILE A 50 11.57 0.63 -4.74
C ILE A 50 10.14 1.01 -4.36
N ALA A 51 9.41 1.72 -5.23
CA ALA A 51 8.01 2.07 -4.99
C ALA A 51 7.13 0.81 -4.89
N ARG A 52 7.34 -0.18 -5.77
CA ARG A 52 6.63 -1.47 -5.72
C ARG A 52 6.90 -2.22 -4.42
N ARG A 53 8.16 -2.30 -3.99
CA ARG A 53 8.51 -2.94 -2.70
C ARG A 53 8.01 -2.15 -1.49
N ASP A 54 8.01 -0.83 -1.54
CA ASP A 54 7.43 0.00 -0.48
C ASP A 54 5.93 -0.29 -0.36
N LEU A 55 5.23 -0.43 -1.48
CA LEU A 55 3.83 -0.85 -1.52
C LEU A 55 3.64 -2.24 -0.92
N GLU A 56 4.37 -3.26 -1.38
CA GLU A 56 4.31 -4.62 -0.84
C GLU A 56 4.55 -4.65 0.69
N LEU A 57 5.53 -3.89 1.18
CA LEU A 57 5.88 -3.84 2.60
C LEU A 57 4.90 -3.04 3.46
N ARG A 58 4.17 -2.09 2.87
CA ARG A 58 3.09 -1.35 3.54
C ARG A 58 1.77 -2.11 3.53
N GLY A 59 1.60 -3.01 2.57
CA GLY A 59 0.37 -3.75 2.35
C GLY A 59 -0.74 -2.89 1.74
N PRO A 60 -1.85 -3.51 1.31
CA PRO A 60 -2.97 -2.84 0.65
C PRO A 60 -3.65 -1.77 1.51
N GLY A 61 -3.39 -1.77 2.83
CA GLY A 61 -4.02 -0.84 3.76
C GLY A 61 -3.52 0.61 3.72
N GLU A 62 -2.31 0.88 3.23
CA GLU A 62 -1.76 2.24 3.26
C GLU A 62 -1.99 3.03 1.95
N LEU A 63 -2.20 2.37 0.80
CA LEU A 63 -2.49 3.04 -0.49
C LEU A 63 -3.82 3.80 -0.50
N LEU A 64 -4.80 3.29 0.22
CA LEU A 64 -6.13 3.90 0.35
C LEU A 64 -6.20 4.89 1.53
N GLY A 65 -5.05 5.26 2.11
CA GLY A 65 -4.95 6.30 3.14
C GLY A 65 -5.07 5.81 4.59
N THR A 66 -5.05 4.51 4.87
CA THR A 66 -5.34 3.99 6.21
C THR A 66 -4.13 3.35 6.90
N ARG A 67 -3.33 4.19 7.57
CA ARG A 67 -2.70 3.77 8.83
C ARG A 67 -3.67 3.88 10.02
N GLN A 68 -4.95 4.11 9.75
CA GLN A 68 -6.05 3.89 10.68
C GLN A 68 -6.50 2.44 10.58
N THR A 69 -6.39 1.75 11.70
CA THR A 69 -7.14 0.55 12.05
C THR A 69 -8.57 0.63 11.51
N GLY A 70 -8.90 -0.01 10.39
CA GLY A 70 -10.24 0.18 9.80
C GLY A 70 -10.51 -0.46 8.44
N LEU A 71 -9.51 -0.98 7.73
CA LEU A 71 -9.83 -1.89 6.62
C LEU A 71 -10.33 -3.19 7.22
N ALA A 72 -11.64 -3.36 7.19
CA ALA A 72 -12.27 -4.66 7.26
C ALA A 72 -11.48 -5.57 6.31
N GLN A 73 -10.86 -6.61 6.85
CA GLN A 73 -10.27 -7.64 6.02
C GLN A 73 -11.38 -8.11 5.07
N MET A 74 -11.22 -7.84 3.78
CA MET A 74 -12.17 -8.31 2.79
C MET A 74 -12.26 -9.83 2.95
N ARG A 75 -13.47 -10.35 3.20
CA ARG A 75 -13.66 -11.76 3.60
C ARG A 75 -13.18 -12.75 2.55
N VAL A 76 -13.07 -12.31 1.29
CA VAL A 76 -12.78 -13.17 0.12
C VAL A 76 -11.79 -12.50 -0.85
N ALA A 77 -11.88 -11.18 -1.01
CA ALA A 77 -11.07 -10.45 -1.99
C ALA A 77 -9.69 -10.06 -1.42
N ASP A 78 -8.68 -10.10 -2.27
CA ASP A 78 -7.35 -9.58 -1.99
C ASP A 78 -7.02 -8.53 -3.06
N LEU A 79 -6.90 -7.27 -2.64
CA LEU A 79 -6.70 -6.14 -3.55
C LEU A 79 -5.41 -6.21 -4.39
N MET A 80 -4.40 -6.92 -3.92
CA MET A 80 -3.15 -7.11 -4.67
C MET A 80 -3.27 -8.23 -5.68
N ARG A 81 -3.88 -9.35 -5.30
CA ARG A 81 -4.14 -10.49 -6.20
C ARG A 81 -5.16 -10.15 -7.28
N ASP A 82 -6.21 -9.42 -6.89
CA ASP A 82 -7.43 -9.20 -7.68
C ASP A 82 -7.46 -7.80 -8.34
N ALA A 83 -6.31 -7.13 -8.43
CA ALA A 83 -6.19 -5.75 -8.92
C ALA A 83 -6.73 -5.58 -10.36
N ASP A 84 -6.57 -6.59 -11.20
CA ASP A 84 -7.06 -6.62 -12.59
C ASP A 84 -8.59 -6.64 -12.68
N LEU A 85 -9.28 -7.03 -11.61
CA LEU A 85 -10.75 -7.05 -11.55
C LEU A 85 -11.35 -5.69 -11.19
N LEU A 86 -10.56 -4.75 -10.65
CA LEU A 86 -11.06 -3.47 -10.14
C LEU A 86 -11.90 -2.66 -11.16
N PRO A 87 -11.51 -2.55 -12.45
CA PRO A 87 -12.34 -1.83 -13.43
C PRO A 87 -13.72 -2.46 -13.61
N ARG A 88 -13.80 -3.80 -13.56
CA ARG A 88 -15.05 -4.54 -13.70
C ARG A 88 -15.91 -4.45 -12.44
N VAL A 89 -15.29 -4.43 -11.27
CA VAL A 89 -15.98 -4.20 -9.99
C VAL A 89 -16.63 -2.83 -9.98
N GLN A 90 -15.94 -1.79 -10.46
CA GLN A 90 -16.51 -0.45 -10.54
C GLN A 90 -17.74 -0.38 -11.45
N ALA A 91 -17.65 -0.95 -12.66
CA ALA A 91 -18.77 -1.01 -13.58
C ALA A 91 -19.97 -1.79 -12.99
N ALA A 92 -19.72 -2.89 -12.29
CA ALA A 92 -20.76 -3.66 -11.62
C ALA A 92 -21.41 -2.88 -10.47
N ALA A 93 -20.64 -2.10 -9.72
CA ALA A 93 -21.14 -1.25 -8.65
C ALA A 93 -22.07 -0.15 -9.19
N GLU A 94 -21.72 0.48 -10.31
CA GLU A 94 -22.58 1.47 -10.98
C GLU A 94 -23.92 0.87 -11.41
N VAL A 95 -23.91 -0.34 -11.97
CA VAL A 95 -25.14 -1.07 -12.34
C VAL A 95 -26.00 -1.39 -11.11
N LEU A 96 -25.39 -1.84 -10.02
CA LEU A 96 -26.10 -2.12 -8.76
C LEU A 96 -26.74 -0.87 -8.18
N LEU A 97 -26.02 0.26 -8.19
CA LEU A 97 -26.52 1.56 -7.73
C LEU A 97 -27.71 2.05 -8.56
N ALA A 98 -27.61 1.94 -9.89
CA ALA A 98 -28.64 2.44 -10.77
C ALA A 98 -29.90 1.56 -10.81
N ARG A 99 -29.75 0.23 -10.70
CA ARG A 99 -30.81 -0.71 -11.03
C ARG A 99 -31.33 -1.52 -9.84
N TYR A 100 -30.55 -1.63 -8.76
CA TYR A 100 -30.89 -2.45 -7.60
C TYR A 100 -30.59 -1.75 -6.25
N PRO A 101 -31.02 -0.48 -6.05
CA PRO A 101 -30.70 0.28 -4.84
C PRO A 101 -31.15 -0.42 -3.55
N ASP A 102 -32.30 -1.10 -3.60
CA ASP A 102 -32.87 -1.79 -2.43
C ASP A 102 -32.02 -2.97 -1.94
N THR A 103 -31.17 -3.53 -2.81
CA THR A 103 -30.29 -4.66 -2.46
C THR A 103 -29.01 -4.22 -1.75
N ILE A 104 -28.64 -2.93 -1.86
CA ILE A 104 -27.37 -2.39 -1.36
C ILE A 104 -27.28 -2.51 0.16
N ALA A 105 -28.37 -2.20 0.86
CA ALA A 105 -28.41 -2.28 2.32
C ALA A 105 -28.17 -3.72 2.80
N ALA A 106 -28.82 -4.71 2.16
CA ALA A 106 -28.65 -6.12 2.49
C ALA A 106 -27.24 -6.64 2.17
N LEU A 107 -26.67 -6.25 1.01
CA LEU A 107 -25.31 -6.61 0.63
C LEU A 107 -24.27 -5.99 1.57
N SER A 108 -24.44 -4.72 1.94
CA SER A 108 -23.57 -4.03 2.89
C SER A 108 -23.65 -4.66 4.28
N ALA A 109 -24.85 -4.98 4.76
CA ALA A 109 -25.03 -5.68 6.03
C ALA A 109 -24.35 -7.05 6.03
N ARG A 110 -24.44 -7.79 4.92
CA ARG A 110 -23.86 -9.15 4.80
C ARG A 110 -22.34 -9.14 4.71
N TRP A 111 -21.76 -8.19 3.98
CA TRP A 111 -20.35 -8.23 3.59
C TRP A 111 -19.46 -7.17 4.27
N ILE A 112 -20.04 -6.07 4.75
CA ILE A 112 -19.31 -4.92 5.31
C ILE A 112 -19.54 -4.76 6.82
N ALA A 113 -20.75 -5.06 7.34
CA ALA A 113 -21.12 -4.75 8.73
C ALA A 113 -20.34 -5.47 9.84
N GLY A 114 -19.42 -6.38 9.50
CA GLY A 114 -18.46 -6.96 10.46
C GLY A 114 -17.22 -6.10 10.74
N GLY A 115 -17.06 -4.95 10.08
CA GLY A 115 -15.92 -4.04 10.27
C GLY A 115 -16.38 -2.59 10.33
N GLU A 116 -16.82 -2.16 11.52
CA GLU A 116 -17.08 -0.74 11.79
C GLU A 116 -15.79 0.07 11.63
N GLN A 117 -15.64 0.73 10.48
CA GLN A 117 -15.13 2.09 10.30
C GLN A 117 -14.78 2.31 8.82
N TYR A 118 -15.82 2.51 8.01
CA TYR A 118 -15.66 3.07 6.67
C TYR A 118 -16.18 4.51 6.70
N GLY A 119 -15.29 5.49 6.50
CA GLY A 119 -15.68 6.84 6.08
C GLY A 119 -15.98 7.89 7.16
N ARG A 120 -15.11 8.09 8.17
CA ARG A 120 -14.92 9.44 8.72
C ARG A 120 -13.65 10.03 8.13
N VAL A 121 -13.77 10.55 6.91
CA VAL A 121 -12.79 11.49 6.36
C VAL A 121 -13.24 12.88 6.81
N GLY A 122 -12.56 13.40 7.82
CA GLY A 122 -12.55 14.84 8.12
C GLY A 122 -11.27 15.44 7.56
#